data_AF-A0A8R7TGG4-F1
#
_entry.id   AF-A0A8R7TGG4-F1
#
_cell.length_a   1.000
_cell.length_b   1.000
_cell.length_c   1.000
_cell.angle_alpha   90.00
_cell.angle_beta   90.00
_cell.angle_gamma   90.00
#
_symmetry.space_group_name_H-M   'P 1'
#
loop_
_entity.id
_entity.type
_entity.pdbx_description
1 polymer ?
#
loop_
_entity_poly.entity_id
_entity_poly.type
_entity_poly.pdbx_seq_one_letter_code
_entity_poly.pdbx_strand_id
1 'polypeptide(L)'
;MAMAAMRMRRSLALRYHLAAALLLLLAFLNAPLAGAQPLPWQLCDAAAGNYTEGSAYQANIRALAGGLPRNASASPALFAKGSAGAAPDAVYALALCRGDTNASSCAACVAAAFRNAQQLCAFNRRATMFDDPCILRYSGHDFLANVTDNSGRFVAFNGNNVTAGAAAAAFDAASGRLVNATADYAAGDPTRRFGTGEEGYDATYPKIYSLAQCTPDMAADDCRSCLRDIIEKFTPQYFVGKPGGRVFGVRCNFRFETYSFFSGRPLLQLPDVLPPAPAPAPAAAEEEGRRNRTGLILAITLPIVAALLLISTCVCFWRRRKPAERKPSVPLPYSATNPDDIQSIDSLLLDLSTLRAATDNFAESNKLGEGGFGAVYKGVLSEGEEIAVKRLSQSSTQGIEELKTELVLVAKLQHKNLVRLLGVCLEGQEKLLVYEYMPNRSLDTVLFDAGKSRDLDWGKRLKIVNGVARGLQYLHEDSQLRIVHRDLKASNVLLDSDCNPKISDFGLAKLFGWDQSQAVTSHIAGT
;
A
#
# COMPACT_ATOMS: atom_id res chain seq x y z
N MET A 1 -32.38 -52.57 -32.89
CA MET A 1 -30.95 -52.36 -32.54
C MET A 1 -30.43 -50.93 -32.78
N ALA A 2 -30.90 -50.18 -33.78
CA ALA A 2 -30.36 -48.85 -34.11
C ALA A 2 -30.62 -47.72 -33.06
N MET A 3 -31.77 -47.72 -32.37
CA MET A 3 -32.09 -46.68 -31.37
C MET A 3 -31.26 -46.77 -30.07
N ALA A 4 -30.82 -47.97 -29.69
CA ALA A 4 -29.99 -48.17 -28.49
C ALA A 4 -28.56 -47.62 -28.69
N ALA A 5 -27.97 -47.83 -29.87
CA ALA A 5 -26.65 -47.33 -30.22
C ALA A 5 -26.60 -45.79 -30.29
N MET A 6 -27.70 -45.15 -30.73
CA MET A 6 -27.78 -43.69 -30.85
C MET A 6 -27.96 -42.99 -29.48
N ARG A 7 -28.68 -43.62 -28.53
CA ARG A 7 -28.76 -43.15 -27.13
C ARG A 7 -27.43 -43.30 -26.39
N MET A 8 -26.68 -44.36 -26.66
CA MET A 8 -25.38 -44.62 -26.02
C MET A 8 -24.28 -43.66 -26.52
N ARG A 9 -24.31 -43.27 -27.81
CA ARG A 9 -23.39 -42.26 -28.35
C ARG A 9 -23.67 -40.84 -27.82
N ARG A 10 -24.95 -40.48 -27.63
CA ARG A 10 -25.32 -39.19 -27.01
C ARG A 10 -24.94 -39.11 -25.53
N SER A 11 -25.03 -40.21 -24.77
CA SER A 11 -24.61 -40.22 -23.37
C SER A 11 -23.10 -40.17 -23.19
N LEU A 12 -22.32 -40.76 -24.11
CA LEU A 12 -20.86 -40.65 -24.11
C LEU A 12 -20.41 -39.23 -24.44
N ALA A 13 -20.95 -38.61 -25.49
CA ALA A 13 -20.61 -37.24 -25.88
C ALA A 13 -20.92 -36.23 -24.77
N LEU A 14 -22.06 -36.38 -24.09
CA LEU A 14 -22.44 -35.54 -22.95
C LEU A 14 -21.45 -35.69 -21.79
N ARG A 15 -20.98 -36.91 -21.49
CA ARG A 15 -19.96 -37.16 -20.45
C ARG A 15 -18.60 -36.55 -20.80
N TYR A 16 -18.18 -36.59 -22.07
CA TYR A 16 -16.96 -35.94 -22.52
C TYR A 16 -17.03 -34.41 -22.43
N HIS A 17 -18.16 -33.80 -22.80
CA HIS A 17 -18.35 -32.35 -22.66
C HIS A 17 -18.40 -31.91 -21.20
N LEU A 18 -19.02 -32.69 -20.32
CA LEU A 18 -19.01 -32.45 -18.87
C LEU A 18 -17.61 -32.59 -18.27
N ALA A 19 -16.82 -33.58 -18.69
CA ALA A 19 -15.45 -33.76 -18.22
C ALA A 19 -14.51 -32.63 -18.71
N ALA A 20 -14.66 -32.20 -19.97
CA ALA A 20 -13.89 -31.09 -20.52
C ALA A 20 -14.26 -29.75 -19.86
N ALA A 21 -15.55 -29.51 -19.60
CA ALA A 21 -16.01 -28.34 -18.87
C ALA A 21 -15.49 -28.32 -17.43
N LEU A 22 -15.44 -29.47 -16.76
CA LEU A 22 -14.89 -29.61 -15.40
C LEU A 22 -13.38 -29.37 -15.37
N LEU A 23 -12.63 -29.86 -16.37
CA LEU A 23 -11.19 -29.61 -16.50
C LEU A 23 -10.89 -28.14 -16.79
N LEU A 24 -11.68 -27.48 -17.64
CA LEU A 24 -11.59 -26.03 -17.87
C LEU A 24 -11.93 -25.25 -16.59
N LEU A 25 -12.97 -25.64 -15.86
CA LEU A 25 -13.33 -25.00 -14.58
C LEU A 25 -12.21 -25.15 -13.54
N LEU A 26 -11.59 -26.33 -13.47
CA LEU A 26 -10.43 -26.60 -12.60
C LEU A 26 -9.18 -25.82 -13.03
N ALA A 27 -8.99 -25.58 -14.33
CA ALA A 27 -7.92 -24.72 -14.84
C ALA A 27 -8.18 -23.24 -14.53
N PHE A 28 -9.43 -22.77 -14.56
CA PHE A 28 -9.80 -21.40 -14.15
C PHE A 28 -9.74 -21.21 -12.63
N LEU A 29 -10.05 -22.24 -11.84
CA LEU A 29 -9.97 -22.20 -10.37
C LEU A 29 -8.53 -22.28 -9.83
N ASN A 30 -7.60 -22.82 -10.63
CA ASN A 30 -6.17 -22.90 -10.30
C ASN A 30 -5.31 -21.94 -11.13
N ALA A 31 -5.91 -21.10 -11.97
CA ALA A 31 -5.20 -19.95 -12.51
C ALA A 31 -4.76 -19.13 -11.29
N PRO A 32 -3.45 -18.91 -11.07
CA PRO A 32 -3.04 -18.07 -9.97
C PRO A 32 -3.75 -16.74 -10.17
N LEU A 33 -4.58 -16.35 -9.20
CA LEU A 33 -4.93 -14.95 -9.04
C LEU A 33 -3.58 -14.26 -9.07
N ALA A 34 -3.33 -13.47 -10.10
CA ALA A 34 -2.27 -12.48 -10.08
C ALA A 34 -2.62 -11.60 -8.88
N GLY A 35 -2.09 -11.95 -7.71
CA GLY A 35 -2.12 -11.09 -6.55
C GLY A 35 -1.59 -9.77 -7.06
N ALA A 36 -2.38 -8.71 -6.92
CA ALA A 36 -1.98 -7.38 -7.30
C ALA A 36 -0.58 -7.17 -6.71
N GLN A 37 0.44 -7.11 -7.57
CA GLN A 37 1.77 -6.76 -7.11
C GLN A 37 1.62 -5.40 -6.43
N PRO A 38 2.07 -5.24 -5.17
CA PRO A 38 2.08 -3.92 -4.55
C PRO A 38 2.78 -2.98 -5.52
N LEU A 39 2.12 -1.87 -5.86
CA LEU A 39 2.64 -0.89 -6.82
C LEU A 39 4.10 -0.53 -6.43
N PRO A 40 5.01 -0.42 -7.40
CA PRO A 40 6.40 -0.06 -7.14
C PRO A 40 6.46 1.24 -6.35
N TRP A 41 7.38 1.35 -5.41
CA TRP A 41 7.61 2.63 -4.75
C TRP A 41 8.41 3.50 -5.72
N GLN A 42 7.91 4.69 -6.04
CA GLN A 42 8.47 5.55 -7.07
C GLN A 42 9.00 6.88 -6.53
N LEU A 43 10.11 7.35 -7.10
CA LEU A 43 10.60 8.72 -6.96
C LEU A 43 10.65 9.39 -8.33
N CYS A 44 9.83 10.41 -8.52
CA CYS A 44 9.83 11.27 -9.71
C CYS A 44 10.42 12.62 -9.32
N ASP A 45 11.57 12.99 -9.86
CA ASP A 45 12.25 14.23 -9.47
C ASP A 45 11.87 15.36 -10.43
N ALA A 46 10.89 16.18 -10.04
CA ALA A 46 10.43 17.30 -10.84
C ALA A 46 11.53 18.35 -11.11
N ALA A 47 12.57 18.44 -10.27
CA ALA A 47 13.67 19.37 -10.48
C ALA A 47 14.60 18.96 -11.63
N ALA A 48 14.56 17.69 -12.06
CA ALA A 48 15.29 17.22 -13.24
C ALA A 48 14.68 17.74 -14.57
N GLY A 49 13.50 18.37 -14.51
CA GLY A 49 12.75 18.87 -15.66
C GLY A 49 11.92 17.79 -16.35
N ASN A 50 11.12 18.21 -17.32
CA ASN A 50 10.26 17.32 -18.11
C ASN A 50 10.74 17.24 -19.57
N TYR A 51 10.58 16.08 -20.17
CA TYR A 51 10.72 15.87 -21.61
C TYR A 51 9.35 15.89 -22.29
N THR A 52 9.28 16.23 -23.57
CA THR A 52 8.02 16.26 -24.32
C THR A 52 7.69 14.91 -24.94
N GLU A 53 6.41 14.65 -25.17
CA GLU A 53 5.99 13.46 -25.91
C GLU A 53 6.59 13.45 -27.33
N GLY A 54 7.08 12.29 -27.75
CA GLY A 54 7.76 12.13 -29.04
C GLY A 54 9.19 12.68 -29.11
N SER A 55 9.72 13.24 -28.01
CA SER A 55 11.09 13.76 -27.97
C SER A 55 12.17 12.69 -28.17
N ALA A 56 13.36 13.13 -28.57
CA ALA A 56 14.56 12.30 -28.61
C ALA A 56 14.86 11.69 -27.23
N TYR A 57 14.66 12.44 -26.14
CA TYR A 57 14.77 11.91 -24.78
C TYR A 57 13.83 10.72 -24.52
N GLN A 58 12.56 10.82 -24.91
CA GLN A 58 11.62 9.68 -24.79
C GLN A 58 12.03 8.49 -25.65
N ALA A 59 12.55 8.73 -26.85
CA ALA A 59 13.09 7.68 -27.72
C ALA A 59 14.31 6.99 -27.07
N ASN A 60 15.19 7.75 -26.42
CA ASN A 60 16.35 7.22 -25.70
C ASN A 60 15.93 6.36 -24.48
N ILE A 61 14.87 6.74 -23.74
CA ILE A 61 14.28 5.87 -22.71
C ILE A 61 13.79 4.55 -23.34
N ARG A 62 13.07 4.60 -24.47
CA ARG A 62 12.57 3.39 -25.14
C ARG A 62 13.71 2.50 -25.64
N ALA A 63 14.79 3.08 -26.16
CA ALA A 63 15.97 2.35 -26.57
C ALA A 63 16.60 1.59 -25.39
N LEU A 64 16.76 2.26 -24.24
CA LEU A 64 17.25 1.62 -23.01
C LEU A 64 16.28 0.55 -22.52
N ALA A 65 14.97 0.80 -22.54
CA ALA A 65 13.96 -0.18 -22.15
C ALA A 65 13.98 -1.46 -23.02
N GLY A 66 14.41 -1.36 -24.28
CA GLY A 66 14.57 -2.51 -25.19
C GLY A 66 15.81 -3.38 -24.92
N GLY A 67 16.85 -2.82 -24.27
CA GLY A 67 18.15 -3.47 -24.05
C GLY A 67 18.46 -3.80 -22.58
N LEU A 68 18.24 -2.86 -21.66
CA LEU A 68 18.63 -2.99 -20.25
C LEU A 68 18.05 -4.23 -19.54
N PRO A 69 16.77 -4.61 -19.73
CA PRO A 69 16.23 -5.81 -19.10
C PRO A 69 17.01 -7.07 -19.48
N ARG A 70 17.37 -7.21 -20.77
CA ARG A 70 18.17 -8.34 -21.26
C ARG A 70 19.59 -8.30 -20.71
N ASN A 71 20.22 -7.12 -20.74
CA ASN A 71 21.58 -6.94 -20.21
C ASN A 71 21.67 -7.28 -18.72
N ALA A 72 20.70 -6.84 -17.91
CA ALA A 72 20.65 -7.15 -16.49
C ALA A 72 20.46 -8.66 -16.27
N SER A 73 19.52 -9.29 -16.99
CA SER A 73 19.26 -10.73 -16.85
C SER A 73 20.38 -11.65 -17.33
N ALA A 74 21.17 -11.20 -18.32
CA ALA A 74 22.30 -11.96 -18.85
C ALA A 74 23.56 -11.81 -17.98
N SER A 75 23.61 -10.78 -17.14
CA SER A 75 24.71 -10.53 -16.20
C SER A 75 24.64 -11.49 -15.02
N PRO A 76 25.73 -12.17 -14.64
CA PRO A 76 25.79 -12.99 -13.41
C PRO A 76 25.43 -12.20 -12.15
N ALA A 77 25.70 -10.89 -12.19
CA ALA A 77 25.45 -9.93 -11.12
C ALA A 77 23.99 -9.44 -11.08
N LEU A 78 23.17 -9.80 -12.07
CA LEU A 78 21.79 -9.32 -12.26
C LEU A 78 21.68 -7.78 -12.24
N PHE A 79 22.68 -7.13 -12.81
CA PHE A 79 22.86 -5.70 -12.84
C PHE A 79 23.30 -5.25 -14.22
N ALA A 80 22.76 -4.14 -14.68
CA ALA A 80 23.22 -3.48 -15.90
C ALA A 80 23.07 -1.95 -15.78
N LYS A 81 23.96 -1.25 -16.46
CA LYS A 81 23.88 0.20 -16.68
C LYS A 81 24.04 0.50 -18.16
N GLY A 82 23.55 1.65 -18.60
CA GLY A 82 23.65 2.07 -19.99
C GLY A 82 23.26 3.52 -20.17
N SER A 83 23.63 4.06 -21.32
CA SER A 83 23.23 5.39 -21.75
C SER A 83 22.75 5.36 -23.20
N ALA A 84 21.91 6.33 -23.57
CA ALA A 84 21.42 6.50 -24.92
C ALA A 84 21.30 7.99 -25.28
N GLY A 85 21.64 8.32 -26.52
CA GLY A 85 21.64 9.68 -27.04
C GLY A 85 22.84 10.52 -26.61
N ALA A 86 22.79 11.80 -26.99
CA ALA A 86 23.78 12.82 -26.64
C ALA A 86 23.09 14.05 -26.05
N ALA A 87 23.84 14.96 -25.42
CA ALA A 87 23.29 16.20 -24.89
C ALA A 87 22.58 17.00 -26.01
N PRO A 88 21.40 17.60 -25.73
CA PRO A 88 20.76 17.71 -24.42
C PRO A 88 19.90 16.51 -24.03
N ASP A 89 19.66 15.54 -24.92
CA ASP A 89 18.68 14.45 -24.76
C ASP A 89 19.26 13.12 -24.24
N ALA A 90 20.50 13.13 -23.76
CA ALA A 90 21.15 11.95 -23.19
C ALA A 90 20.33 11.38 -22.01
N VAL A 91 20.18 10.07 -21.97
CA VAL A 91 19.56 9.33 -20.86
C VAL A 91 20.58 8.36 -20.32
N TYR A 92 20.76 8.36 -19.00
CA TYR A 92 21.57 7.40 -18.26
C TYR A 92 20.63 6.53 -17.44
N ALA A 93 20.86 5.22 -17.41
CA ALA A 93 20.02 4.31 -16.63
C ALA A 93 20.84 3.19 -15.99
N LEU A 94 20.37 2.72 -14.84
CA LEU A 94 20.83 1.47 -14.23
C LEU A 94 19.63 0.65 -13.75
N ALA A 95 19.81 -0.65 -13.78
CA ALA A 95 18.89 -1.64 -13.24
C ALA A 95 19.66 -2.60 -12.34
N LEU A 96 19.15 -2.81 -11.12
CA LEU A 96 19.68 -3.73 -10.13
C LEU A 96 18.57 -4.69 -9.71
N CYS A 97 18.70 -5.96 -10.02
CA CYS A 97 17.79 -6.98 -9.50
C CYS A 97 18.29 -7.52 -8.16
N ARG A 98 17.36 -8.02 -7.35
CA ARG A 98 17.69 -8.60 -6.04
C ARG A 98 18.51 -9.87 -6.22
N GLY A 99 19.53 -10.05 -5.40
CA GLY A 99 20.51 -11.12 -5.59
C GLY A 99 19.98 -12.55 -5.42
N ASP A 100 18.75 -12.73 -4.92
CA ASP A 100 18.03 -14.01 -4.79
C ASP A 100 17.04 -14.27 -5.94
N THR A 101 16.95 -13.36 -6.92
CA THR A 101 16.05 -13.46 -8.07
C THR A 101 16.69 -14.24 -9.21
N ASN A 102 15.88 -14.88 -10.07
CA ASN A 102 16.39 -15.55 -11.29
C ASN A 102 16.42 -14.59 -12.50
N ALA A 103 17.16 -14.96 -13.55
CA ALA A 103 17.33 -14.13 -14.76
C ALA A 103 16.00 -13.73 -15.42
N SER A 104 15.04 -14.65 -15.55
CA SER A 104 13.74 -14.37 -16.17
C SER A 104 12.91 -13.37 -15.36
N SER A 105 12.86 -13.53 -14.04
CA SER A 105 12.18 -12.61 -13.13
C SER A 105 12.86 -11.24 -13.11
N CYS A 106 14.19 -11.19 -13.20
CA CYS A 106 14.94 -9.95 -13.32
C CYS A 106 14.58 -9.20 -14.61
N ALA A 107 14.62 -9.86 -15.78
CA ALA A 107 14.22 -9.26 -17.05
C ALA A 107 12.78 -8.73 -17.01
N ALA A 108 11.85 -9.53 -16.50
CA ALA A 108 10.44 -9.15 -16.40
C ALA A 108 10.24 -7.93 -15.48
N CYS A 109 10.92 -7.91 -14.33
CA CYS A 109 10.86 -6.81 -13.37
C CYS A 109 11.40 -5.52 -13.97
N VAL A 110 12.60 -5.54 -14.57
CA VAL A 110 13.21 -4.32 -15.15
C VAL A 110 12.36 -3.79 -16.31
N ALA A 111 11.81 -4.66 -17.16
CA ALA A 111 10.90 -4.26 -18.23
C ALA A 111 9.60 -3.65 -17.69
N ALA A 112 9.05 -4.19 -16.60
CA ALA A 112 7.88 -3.63 -15.92
C ALA A 112 8.21 -2.27 -15.29
N ALA A 113 9.36 -2.15 -14.63
CA ALA A 113 9.82 -0.91 -14.03
C ALA A 113 9.95 0.21 -15.06
N PHE A 114 10.43 -0.05 -16.29
CA PHE A 114 10.45 0.96 -17.35
C PHE A 114 9.04 1.42 -17.74
N ARG A 115 8.09 0.49 -17.90
CA ARG A 115 6.69 0.82 -18.21
C ARG A 115 6.05 1.62 -17.09
N ASN A 116 6.23 1.17 -15.84
CA ASN A 116 5.71 1.82 -14.65
C ASN A 116 6.33 3.21 -14.49
N ALA A 117 7.62 3.38 -14.76
CA ALA A 117 8.27 4.69 -14.72
C ALA A 117 7.68 5.65 -15.76
N GLN A 118 7.33 5.18 -16.96
CA GLN A 118 6.68 6.01 -17.97
C GLN A 118 5.22 6.36 -17.62
N GLN A 119 4.54 5.54 -16.81
CA GLN A 119 3.17 5.78 -16.37
C GLN A 119 3.09 6.65 -15.10
N LEU A 120 3.86 6.30 -14.07
CA LEU A 120 3.83 6.90 -12.74
C LEU A 120 4.69 8.17 -12.66
N CYS A 121 5.79 8.24 -13.42
CA CYS A 121 6.64 9.42 -13.56
C CYS A 121 6.57 9.99 -14.98
N ALA A 122 5.35 10.09 -15.52
CA ALA A 122 5.12 10.55 -16.89
C ALA A 122 5.89 11.85 -17.19
N PHE A 123 6.62 11.84 -18.31
CA PHE A 123 7.40 12.97 -18.82
C PHE A 123 8.59 13.44 -17.96
N ASN A 124 8.87 12.80 -16.82
CA ASN A 124 9.93 13.24 -15.94
C ASN A 124 11.32 12.84 -16.48
N ARG A 125 12.31 13.74 -16.46
CA ARG A 125 13.69 13.43 -16.88
C ARG A 125 14.50 12.68 -15.82
N ARG A 126 13.91 12.32 -14.68
CA ARG A 126 14.49 11.42 -13.68
C ARG A 126 13.40 10.63 -12.97
N ALA A 127 13.45 9.31 -13.08
CA ALA A 127 12.55 8.42 -12.40
C ALA A 127 13.31 7.26 -11.75
N THR A 128 12.90 6.89 -10.55
CA THR A 128 13.40 5.70 -9.84
C THR A 128 12.22 4.83 -9.42
N MET A 129 12.24 3.56 -9.80
CA MET A 129 11.27 2.54 -9.38
C MET A 129 11.97 1.57 -8.42
N PHE A 130 11.34 1.35 -7.28
CA PHE A 130 11.75 0.34 -6.30
C PHE A 130 10.67 -0.75 -6.25
N ASP A 131 10.84 -1.77 -7.08
CA ASP A 131 10.12 -3.02 -6.95
C ASP A 131 10.90 -3.97 -6.03
N ASP A 132 10.23 -4.85 -5.30
CA ASP A 132 10.90 -5.83 -4.45
C ASP A 132 11.92 -6.71 -5.20
N PRO A 133 11.68 -7.16 -6.45
CA PRO A 133 12.64 -7.94 -7.22
C PRO A 133 13.70 -7.10 -7.94
N CYS A 134 13.49 -5.79 -8.15
CA CYS A 134 14.43 -4.95 -8.86
C CYS A 134 14.25 -3.44 -8.63
N ILE A 135 15.35 -2.71 -8.78
CA ILE A 135 15.41 -1.26 -8.74
C ILE A 135 15.79 -0.78 -10.14
N LEU A 136 15.09 0.22 -10.65
CA LEU A 136 15.40 0.90 -11.91
C LEU A 136 15.54 2.40 -11.65
N ARG A 137 16.60 3.03 -12.15
CA ARG A 137 16.68 4.49 -12.24
C ARG A 137 17.08 4.90 -13.65
N TYR A 138 16.42 5.91 -14.20
CA TYR A 138 16.93 6.67 -15.34
C TYR A 138 17.00 8.16 -15.02
N SER A 139 17.93 8.88 -15.65
CA SER A 139 18.05 10.33 -15.52
C SER A 139 18.73 10.97 -16.74
N GLY A 140 18.40 12.24 -17.01
CA GLY A 140 19.14 13.05 -18.00
C GLY A 140 20.49 13.55 -17.49
N HIS A 141 20.71 13.52 -16.17
CA HIS A 141 22.00 13.77 -15.55
C HIS A 141 22.78 12.47 -15.45
N ASP A 142 24.08 12.50 -15.76
CA ASP A 142 24.96 11.34 -15.60
C ASP A 142 25.21 11.04 -14.11
N PHE A 143 24.37 10.19 -13.54
CA PHE A 143 24.55 9.64 -12.19
C PHE A 143 25.33 8.31 -12.19
N LEU A 144 25.72 7.82 -13.38
CA LEU A 144 26.50 6.59 -13.51
C LEU A 144 27.98 6.85 -13.24
N ALA A 145 28.46 8.06 -13.52
CA ALA A 145 29.83 8.50 -13.27
C ALA A 145 30.24 8.44 -11.80
N ASN A 146 29.34 8.79 -10.88
CA ASN A 146 29.59 8.69 -9.44
C ASN A 146 28.94 7.42 -8.88
N VAL A 147 29.73 6.38 -8.66
CA VAL A 147 29.23 5.09 -8.16
C VAL A 147 28.82 5.14 -6.69
N THR A 148 29.38 6.07 -5.88
CA THR A 148 29.08 6.16 -4.44
C THR A 148 27.88 7.07 -4.13
N ASP A 149 27.36 7.81 -5.12
CA ASP A 149 26.17 8.66 -4.92
C ASP A 149 24.90 7.82 -4.77
N ASN A 150 24.52 7.57 -3.51
CA ASN A 150 23.24 6.98 -3.15
C ASN A 150 22.18 8.06 -2.86
N SER A 151 22.11 9.12 -3.65
CA SER A 151 21.06 10.14 -3.56
C SER A 151 19.68 9.60 -3.96
N GLY A 152 18.62 10.20 -3.41
CA GLY A 152 17.24 9.74 -3.66
C GLY A 152 16.88 8.49 -2.84
N ARG A 153 17.22 8.51 -1.54
CA ARG A 153 16.87 7.45 -0.59
C ARG A 153 15.47 7.68 -0.02
N PHE A 154 14.79 6.59 0.30
CA PHE A 154 13.51 6.61 1.01
C PHE A 154 13.54 5.56 2.14
N VAL A 155 12.77 5.78 3.20
CA VAL A 155 12.75 4.90 4.39
C VAL A 155 11.33 4.45 4.66
N ALA A 156 11.17 3.19 5.05
CA ALA A 156 9.93 2.69 5.62
C ALA A 156 10.20 1.70 6.74
N PHE A 157 9.22 1.56 7.62
CA PHE A 157 9.31 0.73 8.81
C PHE A 157 7.94 0.20 9.17
N ASN A 158 7.94 -0.87 9.97
CA ASN A 158 6.73 -1.43 10.51
C ASN A 158 6.12 -0.46 11.55
N GLY A 159 4.81 -0.18 11.44
CA GLY A 159 4.12 0.71 12.37
C GLY A 159 4.05 0.16 13.79
N ASN A 160 4.02 -1.17 13.93
CA ASN A 160 3.98 -1.85 15.22
C ASN A 160 5.27 -1.64 16.02
N ASN A 161 5.19 -1.79 17.33
CA ASN A 161 6.34 -1.75 18.22
C ASN A 161 6.61 -3.14 18.78
N VAL A 162 7.88 -3.45 18.99
CA VAL A 162 8.30 -4.55 19.86
C VAL A 162 7.87 -4.22 21.29
N THR A 163 7.51 -5.24 22.08
CA THR A 163 7.07 -5.09 23.47
C THR A 163 8.03 -4.21 24.27
N ALA A 164 7.49 -3.19 24.95
CA ALA A 164 8.26 -2.12 25.57
C ALA A 164 9.23 -2.60 26.67
N GLY A 165 10.27 -1.79 26.95
CA GLY A 165 11.25 -2.04 28.00
C GLY A 165 12.47 -2.82 27.52
N ALA A 166 13.03 -3.69 28.36
CA ALA A 166 14.27 -4.42 28.08
C ALA A 166 14.19 -5.30 26.82
N ALA A 167 13.00 -5.78 26.44
CA ALA A 167 12.77 -6.54 25.22
C ALA A 167 12.94 -5.69 23.95
N ALA A 168 12.50 -4.44 23.94
CA ALA A 168 12.71 -3.56 22.79
C ALA A 168 14.21 -3.27 22.57
N ALA A 169 14.96 -2.96 23.64
CA ALA A 169 16.39 -2.71 23.55
C ALA A 169 17.19 -3.95 23.12
N ALA A 170 16.81 -5.14 23.59
CA ALA A 170 17.42 -6.40 23.17
C ALA A 170 17.14 -6.69 21.68
N PHE A 171 15.92 -6.43 21.21
CA PHE A 171 15.56 -6.55 19.80
C PHE A 171 16.33 -5.57 18.92
N ASP A 172 16.44 -4.32 19.33
CA ASP A 172 17.20 -3.30 18.60
C ASP A 172 18.69 -3.68 18.50
N ALA A 173 19.25 -4.23 19.58
CA ALA A 173 20.62 -4.75 19.58
C ALA A 173 20.78 -5.96 18.64
N ALA A 174 19.84 -6.91 18.63
CA ALA A 174 19.88 -8.07 17.76
C ALA A 174 19.72 -7.68 16.28
N SER A 175 18.67 -6.92 15.95
CA SER A 175 18.45 -6.41 14.59
C SER A 175 19.63 -5.57 14.09
N GLY A 176 20.20 -4.71 14.93
CA GLY A 176 21.39 -3.92 14.60
C GLY A 176 22.61 -4.78 14.28
N ARG A 177 22.91 -5.80 15.10
CA ARG A 177 23.99 -6.75 14.82
C ARG A 177 23.76 -7.50 13.52
N LEU A 178 22.55 -8.04 13.33
CA LEU A 178 22.21 -8.81 12.13
C LEU A 178 22.32 -7.96 10.86
N VAL A 179 21.77 -6.75 10.86
CA VAL A 179 21.86 -5.81 9.73
C VAL A 179 23.32 -5.49 9.42
N ASN A 180 24.13 -5.24 10.46
CA ASN A 180 25.54 -4.91 10.28
C ASN A 180 26.34 -6.09 9.69
N ALA A 181 26.15 -7.30 10.22
CA ALA A 181 26.82 -8.49 9.72
C ALA A 181 26.35 -8.87 8.30
N THR A 182 25.07 -8.66 7.99
CA THR A 182 24.53 -8.85 6.64
C THR A 182 25.12 -7.83 5.67
N ALA A 183 25.36 -6.59 6.11
CA ALA A 183 26.04 -5.56 5.32
C ALA A 183 27.53 -5.89 5.07
N ASP A 184 28.24 -6.43 6.06
CA ASP A 184 29.61 -6.93 5.88
C ASP A 184 29.66 -8.06 4.84
N TYR A 185 28.73 -9.01 4.92
CA TYR A 185 28.62 -10.10 3.94
C TYR A 185 28.34 -9.57 2.53
N ALA A 186 27.35 -8.68 2.39
CA ALA A 186 26.98 -8.08 1.11
C ALA A 186 28.16 -7.31 0.49
N ALA A 187 28.93 -6.57 1.29
CA ALA A 187 30.11 -5.88 0.81
C ALA A 187 31.23 -6.85 0.38
N GLY A 188 31.38 -7.98 1.06
CA GLY A 188 32.36 -9.01 0.74
C GLY A 188 32.05 -9.84 -0.52
N ASP A 189 30.78 -9.95 -0.91
CA ASP A 189 30.38 -10.71 -2.10
C ASP A 189 30.91 -10.06 -3.40
N PRO A 190 31.80 -10.73 -4.16
CA PRO A 190 32.47 -10.11 -5.31
C PRO A 190 31.58 -10.00 -6.55
N THR A 191 30.43 -10.69 -6.59
CA THR A 191 29.62 -10.79 -7.81
C THR A 191 28.37 -9.91 -7.77
N ARG A 192 27.52 -10.07 -6.76
CA ARG A 192 26.20 -9.42 -6.65
C ARG A 192 26.15 -8.31 -5.61
N ARG A 193 27.18 -8.18 -4.77
CA ARG A 193 27.22 -7.31 -3.60
C ARG A 193 25.97 -7.50 -2.73
N PHE A 194 25.60 -8.76 -2.49
CA PHE A 194 24.32 -9.15 -1.91
C PHE A 194 24.50 -10.07 -0.71
N GLY A 195 23.74 -9.81 0.36
CA GLY A 195 23.75 -10.63 1.57
C GLY A 195 22.34 -10.79 2.13
N THR A 196 22.06 -11.98 2.68
CA THR A 196 20.88 -12.26 3.49
C THR A 196 21.29 -12.92 4.78
N GLY A 197 20.62 -12.58 5.88
CA GLY A 197 20.94 -13.09 7.20
C GLY A 197 19.71 -13.48 7.99
N GLU A 198 19.88 -14.38 8.95
CA GLU A 198 18.93 -14.60 10.03
C GLU A 198 19.63 -14.69 11.40
N GLU A 199 18.92 -14.30 12.46
CA GLU A 199 19.31 -14.46 13.86
C GLU A 199 18.08 -14.92 14.65
N GLY A 200 18.23 -15.90 15.54
CA GLY A 200 17.17 -16.29 16.47
C GLY A 200 17.02 -15.26 17.60
N TYR A 201 15.78 -15.01 18.03
CA TYR A 201 15.49 -13.98 19.01
C TYR A 201 14.65 -14.48 20.20
N ASP A 202 13.32 -14.55 20.09
CA ASP A 202 12.46 -14.96 21.22
C ASP A 202 11.20 -15.72 20.78
N ALA A 203 10.32 -16.09 21.72
CA ALA A 203 9.10 -16.83 21.41
C ALA A 203 8.08 -16.03 20.56
N THR A 204 8.13 -14.70 20.59
CA THR A 204 7.21 -13.81 19.88
C THR A 204 7.70 -13.56 18.45
N TYR A 205 9.01 -13.33 18.31
CA TYR A 205 9.72 -13.26 17.04
C TYR A 205 10.81 -14.33 17.04
N PRO A 206 10.49 -15.57 16.63
CA PRO A 206 11.47 -16.67 16.63
C PRO A 206 12.74 -16.34 15.86
N LYS A 207 12.61 -15.52 14.80
CA LYS A 207 13.71 -15.12 13.94
C LYS A 207 13.57 -13.67 13.48
N ILE A 208 14.71 -13.02 13.34
CA ILE A 208 14.88 -11.76 12.60
C ILE A 208 15.59 -12.09 11.31
N TYR A 209 15.12 -11.52 10.20
CA TYR A 209 15.68 -11.69 8.86
C TYR A 209 16.21 -10.37 8.36
N SER A 210 17.35 -10.38 7.67
CA SER A 210 17.96 -9.19 7.08
C SER A 210 18.43 -9.44 5.65
N LEU A 211 18.47 -8.38 4.86
CA LEU A 211 19.00 -8.32 3.51
C LEU A 211 19.72 -6.99 3.32
N ALA A 212 20.92 -7.04 2.75
CA ALA A 212 21.66 -5.86 2.31
C ALA A 212 22.15 -6.06 0.89
N GLN A 213 22.15 -4.99 0.09
CA GLN A 213 22.62 -5.05 -1.29
C GLN A 213 23.22 -3.71 -1.75
N CYS A 214 24.31 -3.78 -2.52
CA CYS A 214 24.86 -2.66 -3.28
C CYS A 214 24.80 -2.92 -4.80
N THR A 215 25.08 -1.90 -5.61
CA THR A 215 25.32 -2.11 -7.04
C THR A 215 26.65 -2.84 -7.25
N PRO A 216 26.68 -3.89 -8.10
CA PRO A 216 27.90 -4.67 -8.38
C PRO A 216 29.09 -3.90 -8.97
N ASP A 217 28.87 -2.68 -9.50
CA ASP A 217 29.93 -1.81 -10.00
C ASP A 217 30.68 -1.04 -8.89
N MET A 218 30.33 -1.29 -7.63
CA MET A 218 30.94 -0.69 -6.45
C MET A 218 32.07 -1.56 -5.88
N ALA A 219 33.15 -0.93 -5.42
CA ALA A 219 34.20 -1.62 -4.66
C ALA A 219 33.66 -2.13 -3.30
N ALA A 220 34.33 -3.10 -2.69
CA ALA A 220 33.90 -3.68 -1.42
C ALA A 220 33.81 -2.61 -0.32
N ASP A 221 34.85 -1.77 -0.20
CA ASP A 221 34.93 -0.72 0.81
C ASP A 221 33.88 0.39 0.58
N ASP A 222 33.65 0.77 -0.68
CA ASP A 222 32.61 1.73 -1.06
C ASP A 222 31.21 1.18 -0.72
N CYS A 223 30.96 -0.10 -1.03
CA CYS A 223 29.69 -0.75 -0.69
C CYS A 223 29.49 -0.77 0.81
N ARG A 224 30.54 -1.12 1.55
CA ARG A 224 30.46 -1.15 2.99
C ARG A 224 30.22 0.22 3.58
N SER A 225 30.91 1.24 3.08
CA SER A 225 30.71 2.63 3.49
C SER A 225 29.28 3.09 3.21
N CYS A 226 28.78 2.85 1.99
CA CYS A 226 27.41 3.21 1.63
C CYS A 226 26.37 2.58 2.56
N LEU A 227 26.52 1.28 2.85
CA LEU A 227 25.64 0.55 3.77
C LEU A 227 25.75 1.07 5.21
N ARG A 228 26.98 1.32 5.69
CA ARG A 228 27.21 1.92 7.02
C ARG A 228 26.52 3.28 7.13
N ASP A 229 26.68 4.14 6.14
CA ASP A 229 26.10 5.50 6.14
C ASP A 229 24.58 5.46 6.27
N ILE A 230 23.90 4.54 5.58
CA ILE A 230 22.45 4.40 5.70
C ILE A 230 22.01 3.72 7.00
N ILE A 231 22.79 2.77 7.53
CA ILE A 231 22.52 2.13 8.81
C ILE A 231 22.63 3.16 9.94
N GLU A 232 23.76 3.87 10.05
CA GLU A 232 24.01 4.85 11.11
C GLU A 232 23.05 6.04 11.04
N LYS A 233 22.72 6.51 9.83
CA LYS A 233 21.81 7.65 9.66
C LYS A 233 20.36 7.33 10.00
N PHE A 234 19.84 6.18 9.55
CA PHE A 234 18.40 5.91 9.59
C PHE A 234 17.98 5.03 10.76
N THR A 235 18.86 4.18 11.30
CA THR A 235 18.49 3.26 12.39
C THR A 235 18.06 3.99 13.66
N PRO A 236 18.82 4.97 14.19
CA PRO A 236 18.43 5.68 15.42
C PRO A 236 17.15 6.50 15.24
N GLN A 237 16.88 6.94 14.01
CA GLN A 237 15.76 7.83 13.71
C GLN A 237 14.45 7.08 13.46
N TYR A 238 14.50 5.91 12.82
CA TYR A 238 13.29 5.26 12.28
C TYR A 238 13.06 3.84 12.77
N PHE A 239 14.09 3.13 13.27
CA PHE A 239 14.01 1.68 13.51
C PHE A 239 14.05 1.27 14.97
N VAL A 240 14.24 2.22 15.90
CA VAL A 240 14.20 1.95 17.36
C VAL A 240 12.83 1.38 17.76
N GLY A 241 12.85 0.20 18.37
CA GLY A 241 11.68 -0.55 18.81
C GLY A 241 10.80 -1.08 17.68
N LYS A 242 11.28 -1.12 16.43
CA LYS A 242 10.47 -1.54 15.27
C LYS A 242 10.78 -2.98 14.86
N PRO A 243 9.76 -3.84 14.67
CA PRO A 243 9.97 -5.24 14.25
C PRO A 243 10.34 -5.38 12.77
N GLY A 244 10.43 -4.28 12.02
CA GLY A 244 10.83 -4.30 10.62
C GLY A 244 11.14 -2.90 10.11
N GLY A 245 12.09 -2.82 9.18
CA GLY A 245 12.63 -1.57 8.66
C GLY A 245 13.32 -1.77 7.32
N ARG A 246 13.26 -0.75 6.46
CA ARG A 246 13.85 -0.76 5.12
C ARG A 246 14.33 0.62 4.72
N VAL A 247 15.55 0.67 4.21
CA VAL A 247 16.07 1.85 3.51
C VAL A 247 16.19 1.51 2.03
N PHE A 248 15.51 2.28 1.20
CA PHE A 248 15.57 2.22 -0.25
C PHE A 248 16.69 3.13 -0.75
N GLY A 249 17.53 2.60 -1.62
CA GLY A 249 18.59 3.34 -2.27
C GLY A 249 19.02 2.62 -3.54
N VAL A 250 19.40 3.40 -4.55
CA VAL A 250 19.74 2.88 -5.89
C VAL A 250 21.12 2.23 -5.88
N ARG A 251 22.05 2.77 -5.09
CA ARG A 251 23.43 2.29 -4.98
C ARG A 251 23.62 1.30 -3.83
N CYS A 252 22.96 1.52 -2.69
CA CYS A 252 22.90 0.55 -1.61
C CYS A 252 21.58 0.65 -0.85
N ASN A 253 21.11 -0.48 -0.34
CA ASN A 253 19.85 -0.61 0.39
C ASN A 253 19.93 -1.74 1.41
N PHE A 254 19.10 -1.69 2.45
CA PHE A 254 18.91 -2.81 3.36
C PHE A 254 17.46 -2.92 3.83
N ARG A 255 17.09 -4.11 4.27
CA ARG A 255 15.80 -4.44 4.86
C ARG A 255 15.99 -5.43 6.00
N PHE A 256 15.23 -5.29 7.07
CA PHE A 256 15.06 -6.32 8.08
C PHE A 256 13.58 -6.48 8.43
N GLU A 257 13.17 -7.69 8.79
CA GLU A 257 11.79 -8.05 9.15
C GLU A 257 11.81 -9.24 10.12
N THR A 258 10.70 -9.48 10.82
CA THR A 258 10.49 -10.69 11.65
C THR A 258 9.91 -11.88 10.87
N TYR A 259 9.80 -11.77 9.54
CA TYR A 259 9.40 -12.84 8.62
C TYR A 259 10.38 -12.92 7.44
N SER A 260 10.50 -14.10 6.82
CA SER A 260 11.34 -14.24 5.63
C SER A 260 10.68 -13.56 4.42
N PHE A 261 11.46 -12.76 3.69
CA PHE A 261 11.02 -12.00 2.50
C PHE A 261 11.95 -12.20 1.29
N PHE A 262 12.92 -13.10 1.41
CA PHE A 262 13.85 -13.48 0.34
C PHE A 262 13.73 -14.97 0.02
N SER A 263 14.13 -15.33 -1.19
CA SER A 263 14.08 -16.71 -1.68
C SER A 263 15.35 -17.47 -1.31
N GLY A 264 15.21 -18.77 -1.02
CA GLY A 264 16.34 -19.63 -0.68
C GLY A 264 16.70 -19.59 0.81
N ARG A 265 17.88 -20.14 1.13
CA ARG A 265 18.40 -20.14 2.51
C ARG A 265 19.13 -18.82 2.80
N PRO A 266 19.09 -18.32 4.05
CA PRO A 266 19.91 -17.19 4.47
C PRO A 266 21.40 -17.50 4.23
N LEU A 267 22.14 -16.51 3.73
CA LEU A 267 23.58 -16.63 3.48
C LEU A 267 24.41 -16.53 4.76
N LEU A 268 23.87 -15.87 5.78
CA LEU A 268 24.43 -15.71 7.10
C LEU A 268 23.44 -16.22 8.16
N GLN A 269 23.93 -17.00 9.12
CA GLN A 269 23.18 -17.38 10.32
C GLN A 269 23.98 -16.94 11.54
N LEU A 270 23.44 -16.02 12.32
CA LEU A 270 24.02 -15.65 13.61
C LEU A 270 23.52 -16.61 14.70
N PRO A 271 24.37 -16.94 15.69
CA PRO A 271 23.99 -17.85 16.77
C PRO A 271 22.81 -17.29 17.58
N ASP A 272 21.90 -18.18 17.99
CA ASP A 272 20.76 -17.81 18.82
C ASP A 272 21.24 -17.17 20.13
N VAL A 273 20.80 -15.94 20.41
CA VAL A 273 21.02 -15.33 21.72
C VAL A 273 20.05 -15.98 22.70
N LEU A 274 20.44 -17.10 23.28
CA LEU A 274 19.69 -17.71 24.38
C LEU A 274 19.58 -16.68 25.53
N PRO A 275 18.38 -16.35 26.02
CA PRO A 275 18.25 -15.62 27.28
C PRO A 275 18.93 -16.41 28.41
N PRO A 276 19.43 -15.74 29.47
CA PRO A 276 20.08 -16.44 30.59
C PRO A 276 19.12 -17.48 31.17
N ALA A 277 19.59 -18.73 31.21
CA ALA A 277 18.78 -19.88 31.60
C ALA A 277 18.15 -19.69 32.99
N PRO A 278 16.83 -19.92 33.16
CA PRO A 278 16.25 -20.12 34.48
C PRO A 278 16.79 -21.43 35.09
N ALA A 279 17.00 -21.43 36.42
CA ALA A 279 17.54 -22.56 37.18
C ALA A 279 16.72 -23.86 37.00
N PRO A 280 17.35 -25.05 37.06
CA PRO A 280 16.67 -26.32 36.78
C PRO A 280 15.85 -26.82 37.98
N ALA A 281 14.68 -27.38 37.68
CA ALA A 281 13.89 -28.22 38.60
C ALA A 281 13.73 -29.63 38.01
N PRO A 282 13.52 -30.68 38.84
CA PRO A 282 14.04 -32.02 38.59
C PRO A 282 13.15 -32.97 37.77
N ALA A 283 13.81 -34.05 37.34
CA ALA A 283 13.44 -35.07 36.37
C ALA A 283 12.26 -35.99 36.71
N ALA A 284 11.67 -36.59 35.66
CA ALA A 284 10.96 -37.87 35.76
C ALA A 284 11.21 -38.76 34.52
N ALA A 285 11.65 -39.97 34.87
CA ALA A 285 11.94 -41.24 34.17
C ALA A 285 11.45 -41.54 32.74
N GLU A 286 12.32 -42.29 32.05
CA GLU A 286 12.09 -43.11 30.85
C GLU A 286 11.22 -44.35 31.14
N GLU A 287 10.53 -44.87 30.11
CA GLU A 287 10.62 -46.30 29.79
C GLU A 287 10.31 -46.59 28.31
N GLU A 288 11.06 -47.54 27.76
CA GLU A 288 11.15 -47.96 26.36
C GLU A 288 10.29 -49.21 26.11
N GLY A 289 9.69 -49.37 24.91
CA GLY A 289 8.94 -50.57 24.58
C GLY A 289 8.46 -50.67 23.13
N ARG A 290 9.33 -51.15 22.23
CA ARG A 290 9.06 -51.39 20.81
C ARG A 290 8.34 -52.72 20.58
N ARG A 291 7.17 -52.73 19.93
CA ARG A 291 6.63 -53.91 19.23
C ARG A 291 5.85 -53.56 17.95
N ASN A 292 5.97 -54.45 16.96
CA ASN A 292 5.74 -54.31 15.52
C ASN A 292 4.53 -53.48 15.04
N ARG A 293 4.82 -52.49 14.19
CA ARG A 293 3.91 -51.53 13.56
C ARG A 293 3.78 -51.80 12.05
N THR A 294 2.74 -52.49 11.64
CA THR A 294 2.28 -52.43 10.23
C THR A 294 0.79 -52.75 10.08
N GLY A 295 0.25 -53.72 10.83
CA GLY A 295 -1.18 -54.05 10.79
C GLY A 295 -2.09 -53.04 11.50
N LEU A 296 -1.64 -52.47 12.63
CA LEU A 296 -2.42 -51.51 13.42
C LEU A 296 -2.50 -50.12 12.75
N ILE A 297 -1.48 -49.75 11.97
CA ILE A 297 -1.42 -48.44 11.30
C ILE A 297 -2.51 -48.35 10.23
N LEU A 298 -2.68 -49.38 9.39
CA LEU A 298 -3.71 -49.41 8.35
C LEU A 298 -5.15 -49.40 8.90
N ALA A 299 -5.39 -50.08 10.03
CA ALA A 299 -6.71 -50.13 10.66
C ALA A 299 -7.12 -48.80 11.32
N ILE A 300 -6.15 -47.96 11.72
CA ILE A 300 -6.40 -46.66 12.35
C ILE A 300 -6.37 -45.52 11.32
N THR A 301 -5.50 -45.58 10.31
CA THR A 301 -5.36 -44.49 9.32
C THR A 301 -6.55 -44.37 8.38
N LEU A 302 -7.14 -45.49 7.96
CA LEU A 302 -8.30 -45.49 7.05
C LEU A 302 -9.55 -44.80 7.64
N PRO A 303 -10.00 -45.11 8.86
CA PRO A 303 -11.13 -44.41 9.47
C PRO A 303 -10.80 -42.96 9.82
N ILE A 304 -9.56 -42.63 10.20
CA ILE A 304 -9.15 -41.24 10.48
C ILE A 304 -9.15 -40.40 9.19
N VAL A 305 -8.64 -40.91 8.07
CA VAL A 305 -8.66 -40.19 6.80
C VAL A 305 -10.09 -40.02 6.29
N ALA A 306 -10.94 -41.04 6.41
CA ALA A 306 -12.36 -40.92 6.07
C ALA A 306 -13.08 -39.89 6.95
N ALA A 307 -12.80 -39.87 8.26
CA ALA A 307 -13.34 -38.88 9.18
C ALA A 307 -12.83 -37.46 8.87
N LEU A 308 -11.55 -37.29 8.54
CA LEU A 308 -10.97 -36.00 8.16
C LEU A 308 -11.52 -35.48 6.83
N LEU A 309 -11.81 -36.38 5.87
CA LEU A 309 -12.47 -36.01 4.61
C LEU A 309 -13.93 -35.64 4.84
N LEU A 310 -14.65 -36.37 5.70
CA LEU A 310 -16.02 -36.01 6.11
C LEU A 310 -16.06 -34.69 6.87
N ILE A 311 -15.14 -34.46 7.81
CA ILE A 311 -14.99 -33.19 8.53
C ILE A 311 -14.63 -32.08 7.55
N SER A 312 -13.75 -32.30 6.58
CA SER A 312 -13.41 -31.31 5.55
C SER A 312 -14.62 -30.97 4.68
N THR A 313 -15.40 -31.96 4.23
CA THR A 313 -16.62 -31.72 3.46
C THR A 313 -17.71 -31.03 4.28
N CYS A 314 -17.89 -31.40 5.55
CA CYS A 314 -18.76 -30.70 6.49
C CYS A 314 -18.28 -29.27 6.72
N VAL A 315 -17.00 -29.03 7.00
CA VAL A 315 -16.44 -27.67 7.17
C VAL A 315 -16.60 -26.84 5.90
N CYS A 316 -16.42 -27.42 4.71
CA CYS A 316 -16.66 -26.73 3.44
C CYS A 316 -18.15 -26.41 3.23
N PHE A 317 -19.05 -27.32 3.60
CA PHE A 317 -20.50 -27.14 3.48
C PHE A 317 -21.02 -26.12 4.52
N TRP A 318 -20.44 -26.12 5.72
CA TRP A 318 -20.74 -25.17 6.80
C TRP A 318 -20.13 -23.79 6.52
N ARG A 319 -18.94 -23.70 5.92
CA ARG A 319 -18.34 -22.44 5.41
C ARG A 319 -19.12 -21.87 4.22
N ARG A 320 -19.82 -22.72 3.45
CA ARG A 320 -20.73 -22.28 2.37
C ARG A 320 -22.13 -21.91 2.86
N ARG A 321 -22.51 -22.25 4.10
CA ARG A 321 -23.85 -22.00 4.64
C ARG A 321 -23.91 -21.04 5.83
N LYS A 322 -22.78 -20.63 6.42
CA LYS A 322 -22.78 -19.57 7.43
C LYS A 322 -22.69 -18.18 6.77
N PRO A 323 -23.63 -17.26 7.06
CA PRO A 323 -23.47 -15.84 6.74
C PRO A 323 -22.21 -15.31 7.43
N ALA A 324 -21.46 -14.47 6.74
CA ALA A 324 -20.21 -13.92 7.23
C ALA A 324 -20.46 -12.89 8.35
N GLU A 325 -20.41 -13.31 9.61
CA GLU A 325 -20.08 -12.42 10.71
C GLU A 325 -18.56 -12.41 10.89
N ARG A 326 -17.94 -11.29 10.52
CA ARG A 326 -16.53 -10.99 10.78
C ARG A 326 -16.46 -9.64 11.47
N LYS A 327 -15.87 -9.63 12.66
CA LYS A 327 -15.45 -8.42 13.38
C LYS A 327 -14.55 -7.56 12.46
N PRO A 328 -14.75 -6.24 12.35
CA PRO A 328 -13.90 -5.40 11.51
C PRO A 328 -12.61 -5.08 12.27
N SER A 329 -11.47 -5.47 11.71
CA SER A 329 -10.19 -4.81 11.97
C SER A 329 -9.51 -4.63 10.62
N VAL A 330 -9.80 -3.49 9.99
CA VAL A 330 -9.09 -3.01 8.80
C VAL A 330 -7.88 -2.22 9.33
N PRO A 331 -6.63 -2.61 9.03
CA PRO A 331 -5.48 -1.79 9.37
C PRO A 331 -5.52 -0.48 8.56
N LEU A 332 -5.66 0.65 9.24
CA LEU A 332 -5.67 1.99 8.65
C LEU A 332 -4.31 2.31 7.98
N PRO A 333 -4.29 2.96 6.80
CA PRO A 333 -3.04 3.34 6.14
C PRO A 333 -2.64 4.76 6.52
N TYR A 334 -1.52 4.89 7.22
CA TYR A 334 -0.68 6.08 7.46
C TYR A 334 -0.60 6.58 8.92
N SER A 335 0.62 6.98 9.28
CA SER A 335 1.09 7.35 10.62
C SER A 335 0.51 8.68 11.07
N ALA A 336 -0.42 8.63 12.02
CA ALA A 336 -0.69 9.74 12.92
C ALA A 336 0.52 9.87 13.88
N THR A 337 1.28 10.94 13.73
CA THR A 337 2.50 11.19 14.54
C THR A 337 2.19 11.74 15.94
N ASN A 338 0.92 11.93 16.30
CA ASN A 338 0.49 12.39 17.62
C ASN A 338 -0.45 11.37 18.28
N PRO A 339 -0.27 11.06 19.58
CA PRO A 339 -1.19 10.22 20.35
C PRO A 339 -2.65 10.72 20.37
N ASP A 340 -2.83 12.04 20.31
CA ASP A 340 -4.15 12.69 20.31
C ASP A 340 -4.91 12.51 18.97
N ASP A 341 -4.18 12.42 17.85
CA ASP A 341 -4.75 12.22 16.51
C ASP A 341 -5.36 10.80 16.37
N ILE A 342 -4.88 9.82 17.14
CA ILE A 342 -5.36 8.42 17.13
C ILE A 342 -6.61 8.26 18.00
N GLN A 343 -6.65 8.90 19.18
CA GLN A 343 -7.85 8.93 20.03
C GLN A 343 -9.04 9.62 19.33
N SER A 344 -8.78 10.64 18.51
CA SER A 344 -9.81 11.35 17.75
C SER A 344 -10.49 10.49 16.67
N ILE A 345 -9.81 9.49 16.11
CA ILE A 345 -10.34 8.65 15.01
C ILE A 345 -11.20 7.51 15.55
N ASP A 346 -10.81 6.88 16.66
CA ASP A 346 -11.59 5.82 17.31
C ASP A 346 -12.95 6.33 17.83
N SER A 347 -13.05 7.60 18.24
CA SER A 347 -14.31 8.24 18.65
C SER A 347 -15.28 8.54 17.51
N LEU A 348 -14.84 8.42 16.25
CA LEU A 348 -15.61 8.79 15.06
C LEU A 348 -16.06 7.58 14.24
N LEU A 349 -15.73 6.37 14.69
CA LEU A 349 -16.21 5.13 14.07
C LEU A 349 -17.71 4.95 14.36
N LEU A 350 -18.49 4.88 13.30
CA LEU A 350 -19.93 4.61 13.37
C LEU A 350 -20.24 3.24 12.80
N ASP A 351 -21.10 2.50 13.50
CA ASP A 351 -21.52 1.17 13.08
C ASP A 351 -22.40 1.24 11.83
N LEU A 352 -22.19 0.30 10.90
CA LEU A 352 -22.96 0.20 9.66
C LEU A 352 -24.44 -0.04 9.91
N SER A 353 -24.77 -0.75 11.00
CA SER A 353 -26.14 -0.97 11.45
C SER A 353 -26.84 0.36 11.77
N THR A 354 -26.16 1.26 12.49
CA THR A 354 -26.66 2.60 12.83
C THR A 354 -26.90 3.42 11.58
N LEU A 355 -25.97 3.42 10.63
CA LEU A 355 -26.11 4.18 9.38
C LEU A 355 -27.18 3.60 8.45
N ARG A 356 -27.35 2.27 8.42
CA ARG A 356 -28.47 1.64 7.72
C ARG A 356 -29.80 2.02 8.35
N ALA A 357 -29.92 2.01 9.67
CA ALA A 357 -31.15 2.45 10.32
C ALA A 357 -31.44 3.93 10.04
N ALA A 358 -30.42 4.79 10.13
CA ALA A 358 -30.55 6.23 9.93
C ALA A 358 -30.96 6.61 8.50
N THR A 359 -30.49 5.85 7.50
CA THR A 359 -30.72 6.14 6.07
C THR A 359 -31.84 5.31 5.44
N ASP A 360 -32.60 4.55 6.24
CA ASP A 360 -33.58 3.55 5.76
C ASP A 360 -32.95 2.58 4.75
N ASN A 361 -31.84 1.98 5.16
CA ASN A 361 -30.99 1.07 4.38
C ASN A 361 -30.55 1.67 3.03
N PHE A 362 -30.12 2.94 3.05
CA PHE A 362 -29.72 3.69 1.85
C PHE A 362 -30.82 3.73 0.79
N ALA A 363 -32.08 3.94 1.21
CA ALA A 363 -33.21 4.05 0.30
C ALA A 363 -33.01 5.17 -0.72
N GLU A 364 -33.41 4.94 -1.97
CA GLU A 364 -33.32 5.96 -3.03
C GLU A 364 -34.14 7.22 -2.71
N SER A 365 -35.21 7.11 -1.91
CA SER A 365 -35.97 8.26 -1.41
C SER A 365 -35.15 9.21 -0.52
N ASN A 366 -34.09 8.69 0.11
CA ASN A 366 -33.18 9.46 0.96
C ASN A 366 -31.95 9.95 0.18
N LYS A 367 -31.83 9.65 -1.11
CA LYS A 367 -30.67 10.04 -1.91
C LYS A 367 -30.67 11.56 -2.17
N LEU A 368 -29.60 12.22 -1.75
CA LEU A 368 -29.38 13.65 -1.92
C LEU A 368 -28.74 13.98 -3.27
N GLY A 369 -27.87 13.08 -3.77
CA GLY A 369 -27.18 13.19 -5.05
C GLY A 369 -26.21 12.04 -5.29
N GLU A 370 -25.70 11.93 -6.51
CA GLU A 370 -24.69 10.93 -6.92
C GLU A 370 -23.75 11.55 -7.96
N GLY A 371 -22.45 11.26 -7.84
CA GLY A 371 -21.43 11.69 -8.79
C GLY A 371 -20.25 10.72 -8.85
N GLY A 372 -19.14 11.12 -9.46
CA GLY A 372 -17.94 10.29 -9.59
C GLY A 372 -17.34 9.80 -8.26
N PHE A 373 -17.71 10.47 -7.16
CA PHE A 373 -17.25 10.22 -5.80
C PHE A 373 -18.21 9.31 -4.99
N GLY A 374 -19.29 8.84 -5.60
CA GLY A 374 -20.30 7.99 -4.96
C GLY A 374 -21.64 8.69 -4.70
N ALA A 375 -22.54 7.97 -4.02
CA ALA A 375 -23.89 8.43 -3.72
C ALA A 375 -23.95 9.01 -2.29
N VAL A 376 -24.72 10.08 -2.11
CA VAL A 376 -24.93 10.73 -0.80
C VAL A 376 -26.38 10.54 -0.39
N TYR A 377 -26.60 10.09 0.84
CA TYR A 377 -27.91 9.83 1.42
C TYR A 377 -28.16 10.71 2.64
N LYS A 378 -29.38 11.20 2.79
CA LYS A 378 -29.85 11.81 4.04
C LYS A 378 -30.11 10.70 5.06
N GLY A 379 -29.72 10.94 6.30
CA GLY A 379 -30.09 10.08 7.41
C GLY A 379 -30.49 10.89 8.63
N VAL A 380 -31.15 10.22 9.57
CA VAL A 380 -31.46 10.77 10.90
C VAL A 380 -30.98 9.77 11.94
N LEU A 381 -30.04 10.16 12.78
CA LEU A 381 -29.55 9.31 13.88
C LEU A 381 -30.65 9.12 14.94
N SER A 382 -30.51 8.11 15.81
CA SER A 382 -31.48 7.80 16.86
C SER A 382 -31.74 8.96 17.83
N GLU A 383 -30.81 9.91 17.92
CA GLU A 383 -30.90 11.11 18.76
C GLU A 383 -31.58 12.29 18.05
N GLY A 384 -32.02 12.12 16.79
CA GLY A 384 -32.68 13.14 15.99
C GLY A 384 -31.75 14.04 15.18
N GLU A 385 -30.43 13.81 15.24
CA GLU A 385 -29.45 14.55 14.44
C GLU A 385 -29.55 14.17 12.96
N GLU A 386 -29.75 15.16 12.09
CA GLU A 386 -29.76 14.97 10.64
C GLU A 386 -28.33 14.90 10.09
N ILE A 387 -28.06 13.87 9.30
CA ILE A 387 -26.73 13.58 8.75
C ILE A 387 -26.77 13.40 7.23
N ALA A 388 -25.62 13.62 6.59
CA ALA A 388 -25.38 13.25 5.19
C ALA A 388 -24.34 12.13 5.12
N VAL A 389 -24.72 10.98 4.57
CA VAL A 389 -23.88 9.79 4.46
C VAL A 389 -23.42 9.63 3.02
N LYS A 390 -22.15 9.92 2.76
CA LYS A 390 -21.49 9.72 1.46
C LYS A 390 -20.96 8.29 1.40
N ARG A 391 -21.54 7.48 0.51
CA ARG A 391 -21.14 6.10 0.23
C ARG A 391 -20.18 6.07 -0.95
N LEU A 392 -18.90 5.84 -0.66
CA LEU A 392 -17.85 5.84 -1.68
C LEU A 392 -18.01 4.64 -2.62
N SER A 393 -17.71 4.86 -3.90
CA SER A 393 -17.78 3.84 -4.95
C SER A 393 -16.86 2.64 -4.64
N GLN A 394 -17.35 1.41 -4.88
CA GLN A 394 -16.60 0.17 -4.67
C GLN A 394 -15.58 -0.14 -5.78
N SER A 395 -15.65 0.53 -6.94
CA SER A 395 -14.93 0.16 -8.16
C SER A 395 -13.69 1.00 -8.47
N SER A 396 -13.31 1.97 -7.63
CA SER A 396 -12.18 2.86 -7.92
C SER A 396 -11.09 2.79 -6.85
N THR A 397 -9.84 2.71 -7.29
CA THR A 397 -8.63 3.00 -6.49
C THR A 397 -8.67 4.42 -5.89
N GLN A 398 -9.40 5.31 -6.54
CA GLN A 398 -9.65 6.69 -6.15
C GLN A 398 -10.44 6.82 -4.83
N GLY A 399 -11.45 5.97 -4.58
CA GLY A 399 -12.24 6.04 -3.33
C GLY A 399 -11.45 5.71 -2.06
N ILE A 400 -10.32 4.99 -2.17
CA ILE A 400 -9.43 4.72 -1.02
C ILE A 400 -8.52 5.90 -0.72
N GLU A 401 -7.99 6.58 -1.74
CA GLU A 401 -7.16 7.78 -1.57
C GLU A 401 -8.00 8.98 -1.08
N GLU A 402 -9.24 9.10 -1.55
CA GLU A 402 -10.21 10.07 -1.05
C GLU A 402 -10.55 9.82 0.41
N LEU A 403 -10.83 8.56 0.76
CA LEU A 403 -11.06 8.17 2.16
C LEU A 403 -9.85 8.53 3.03
N LYS A 404 -8.62 8.22 2.59
CA LYS A 404 -7.40 8.58 3.34
C LYS A 404 -7.26 10.09 3.50
N THR A 405 -7.48 10.85 2.42
CA THR A 405 -7.35 12.31 2.43
C THR A 405 -8.39 12.92 3.35
N GLU A 406 -9.66 12.56 3.21
CA GLU A 406 -10.73 13.05 4.04
C GLU A 406 -10.56 12.61 5.50
N LEU A 407 -10.09 11.39 5.78
CA LEU A 407 -9.80 10.88 7.13
C LEU A 407 -8.61 11.61 7.80
N VAL A 408 -7.56 11.98 7.05
CA VAL A 408 -6.44 12.76 7.58
C VAL A 408 -6.86 14.17 7.98
N LEU A 409 -7.88 14.73 7.32
CA LEU A 409 -8.42 16.06 7.63
C LEU A 409 -9.28 16.07 8.91
N VAL A 410 -9.81 14.91 9.31
CA VAL A 410 -10.70 14.72 10.48
C VAL A 410 -10.07 15.18 11.78
N ALA A 411 -8.77 14.94 11.97
CA ALA A 411 -8.10 15.32 13.20
C ALA A 411 -7.83 16.83 13.28
N LYS A 412 -7.94 17.59 12.18
CA LYS A 412 -7.27 18.91 12.08
C LYS A 412 -8.12 20.06 11.54
N LEU A 413 -9.29 19.80 10.97
CA LEU A 413 -10.16 20.85 10.41
C LEU A 413 -11.41 21.08 11.26
N GLN A 414 -11.45 22.21 11.95
CA GLN A 414 -12.66 22.70 12.63
C GLN A 414 -12.83 24.19 12.37
N HIS A 415 -13.78 24.54 11.49
CA HIS A 415 -14.06 25.93 11.18
C HIS A 415 -15.51 26.10 10.71
N LYS A 416 -16.15 27.22 11.09
CA LYS A 416 -17.57 27.51 10.80
C LYS A 416 -17.93 27.58 9.31
N ASN A 417 -16.94 27.77 8.44
CA ASN A 417 -17.10 27.82 6.98
C ASN A 417 -16.58 26.57 6.26
N LEU A 418 -16.34 25.46 6.97
CA LEU A 418 -16.06 24.14 6.40
C LEU A 418 -17.13 23.15 6.88
N VAL A 419 -17.52 22.19 6.05
CA VAL A 419 -18.47 21.15 6.44
C VAL A 419 -17.80 20.18 7.40
N ARG A 420 -18.42 19.95 8.56
CA ARG A 420 -17.90 19.08 9.60
C ARG A 420 -18.15 17.61 9.25
N LEU A 421 -17.08 16.81 9.24
CA LEU A 421 -17.19 15.36 9.28
C LEU A 421 -17.56 14.93 10.71
N LEU A 422 -18.61 14.15 10.84
CA LEU A 422 -19.15 13.60 12.10
C LEU A 422 -18.66 12.19 12.39
N GLY A 423 -18.29 11.43 11.36
CA GLY A 423 -17.87 10.05 11.54
C GLY A 423 -17.52 9.33 10.25
N VAL A 424 -17.00 8.12 10.41
CA VAL A 424 -16.65 7.20 9.32
C VAL A 424 -17.11 5.79 9.62
N CYS A 425 -17.49 5.04 8.59
CA CYS A 425 -17.81 3.62 8.71
C CYS A 425 -16.99 2.82 7.70
N LEU A 426 -16.23 1.85 8.21
CA LEU A 426 -15.30 1.00 7.46
C LEU A 426 -15.62 -0.48 7.71
N GLU A 427 -16.86 -0.89 7.40
CA GLU A 427 -17.33 -2.26 7.61
C GLU A 427 -17.50 -3.02 6.28
N GLY A 428 -16.85 -4.19 6.19
CA GLY A 428 -16.95 -5.06 5.02
C GLY A 428 -16.38 -4.41 3.75
N GLN A 429 -17.25 -4.18 2.75
CA GLN A 429 -16.90 -3.45 1.53
C GLN A 429 -17.38 -1.99 1.55
N GLU A 430 -18.11 -1.59 2.58
CA GLU A 430 -18.64 -0.23 2.72
C GLU A 430 -17.55 0.71 3.22
N LYS A 431 -17.46 1.87 2.56
CA LYS A 431 -16.62 2.99 2.98
C LYS A 431 -17.52 4.22 3.00
N LEU A 432 -17.95 4.62 4.18
CA LEU A 432 -18.92 5.69 4.37
C LEU A 432 -18.28 6.84 5.13
N LEU A 433 -18.57 8.05 4.68
CA LEU A 433 -18.22 9.30 5.35
C LEU A 433 -19.52 9.98 5.79
N VAL A 434 -19.58 10.39 7.05
CA VAL A 434 -20.77 10.96 7.67
C VAL A 434 -20.50 12.43 7.97
N TYR A 435 -21.30 13.30 7.38
CA TYR A 435 -21.21 14.76 7.49
C TYR A 435 -22.45 15.34 8.17
N GLU A 436 -22.33 16.57 8.68
CA GLU A 436 -23.50 17.35 9.04
C GLU A 436 -24.42 17.57 7.83
N TYR A 437 -25.73 17.48 8.04
CA TYR A 437 -26.69 17.71 6.96
C TYR A 437 -26.82 19.22 6.66
N MET A 438 -26.77 19.55 5.37
CA MET A 438 -26.85 20.93 4.88
C MET A 438 -28.20 21.16 4.18
N PRO A 439 -29.19 21.79 4.84
CA PRO A 439 -30.58 21.81 4.37
C PRO A 439 -30.80 22.61 3.08
N ASN A 440 -29.98 23.64 2.82
CA ASN A 440 -30.08 24.48 1.63
C ASN A 440 -29.22 23.97 0.46
N ARG A 441 -28.66 22.75 0.57
CA ARG A 441 -27.88 22.06 -0.46
C ARG A 441 -26.69 22.90 -0.96
N SER A 442 -26.18 22.59 -2.14
CA SER A 442 -25.03 23.25 -2.76
C SER A 442 -25.41 24.57 -3.44
N LEU A 443 -24.47 25.51 -3.44
CA LEU A 443 -24.65 26.88 -3.94
C LEU A 443 -25.00 26.90 -5.44
N ASP A 444 -24.49 25.97 -6.23
CA ASP A 444 -24.84 25.82 -7.65
C ASP A 444 -26.36 25.60 -7.86
N THR A 445 -27.02 24.84 -6.99
CA THR A 445 -28.48 24.62 -7.05
C THR A 445 -29.30 25.86 -6.80
N VAL A 446 -28.70 26.89 -6.18
CA VAL A 446 -29.33 28.19 -5.94
C VAL A 446 -28.93 29.20 -7.01
N LEU A 447 -27.65 29.18 -7.44
CA LEU A 447 -27.12 30.11 -8.45
C LEU A 447 -27.70 29.85 -9.85
N PHE A 448 -27.86 28.59 -10.24
CA PHE A 448 -28.27 28.22 -11.60
C PHE A 448 -29.77 27.90 -11.72
N ASP A 449 -30.52 27.96 -10.61
CA ASP A 449 -31.98 27.90 -10.61
C ASP A 449 -32.54 29.33 -10.75
N ALA A 450 -33.22 29.60 -11.86
CA ALA A 450 -33.75 30.92 -12.19
C ALA A 450 -34.79 31.44 -11.17
N GLY A 451 -35.46 30.54 -10.44
CA GLY A 451 -36.38 30.90 -9.35
C GLY A 451 -35.62 31.26 -8.08
N LYS A 452 -34.71 30.38 -7.65
CA LYS A 452 -33.98 30.53 -6.36
C LYS A 452 -32.86 31.56 -6.40
N SER A 453 -32.27 31.83 -7.56
CA SER A 453 -31.21 32.84 -7.68
C SER A 453 -31.70 34.25 -7.30
N ARG A 454 -33.01 34.50 -7.36
CA ARG A 454 -33.63 35.77 -6.95
C ARG A 454 -33.65 35.92 -5.42
N ASP A 455 -33.61 34.81 -4.68
CA ASP A 455 -33.58 34.80 -3.22
C ASP A 455 -32.20 35.13 -2.65
N LEU A 456 -31.16 35.12 -3.51
CA LEU A 456 -29.81 35.58 -3.20
C LEU A 456 -29.69 37.09 -3.47
N ASP A 457 -30.19 37.90 -2.54
CA ASP A 457 -29.93 39.33 -2.53
C ASP A 457 -28.42 39.64 -2.38
N TRP A 458 -28.04 40.89 -2.60
CA TRP A 458 -26.64 41.31 -2.55
C TRP A 458 -25.99 41.05 -1.17
N GLY A 459 -26.74 41.20 -0.09
CA GLY A 459 -26.26 40.94 1.26
C GLY A 459 -25.90 39.47 1.47
N LYS A 460 -26.78 38.55 1.03
CA LYS A 460 -26.52 37.11 1.07
C LYS A 460 -25.35 36.72 0.18
N ARG A 461 -25.24 37.28 -1.02
CA ARG A 461 -24.09 37.04 -1.92
C ARG A 461 -22.78 37.46 -1.27
N LEU A 462 -22.73 38.65 -0.66
CA LEU A 462 -21.54 39.13 0.03
C LEU A 462 -21.21 38.28 1.25
N LYS A 463 -22.22 37.85 2.01
CA LYS A 463 -22.08 36.91 3.14
C LYS A 463 -21.46 35.59 2.68
N ILE A 464 -21.92 35.04 1.55
CA ILE A 464 -21.42 33.80 0.96
C ILE A 464 -19.96 33.96 0.50
N VAL A 465 -19.64 34.99 -0.28
CA VAL A 465 -18.26 35.23 -0.76
C VAL A 465 -17.29 35.41 0.41
N ASN A 466 -17.67 36.20 1.41
CA ASN A 466 -16.86 36.42 2.60
C ASN A 466 -16.65 35.13 3.41
N GLY A 467 -17.69 34.30 3.56
CA GLY A 467 -17.55 33.04 4.27
C GLY A 467 -16.67 32.04 3.54
N VAL A 468 -16.77 31.94 2.21
CA VAL A 468 -15.87 31.11 1.39
C VAL A 468 -14.42 31.61 1.51
N ALA A 469 -14.19 32.92 1.41
CA ALA A 469 -12.86 33.50 1.56
C ALA A 469 -12.24 33.19 2.94
N ARG A 470 -13.03 33.29 4.03
CA ARG A 470 -12.58 32.90 5.37
C ARG A 470 -12.27 31.40 5.48
N GLY A 471 -13.10 30.55 4.87
CA GLY A 471 -12.85 29.11 4.83
C GLY A 471 -11.52 28.78 4.12
N LEU A 472 -11.24 29.45 3.00
CA LEU A 472 -9.98 29.27 2.28
C LEU A 472 -8.78 29.84 3.02
N GLN A 473 -8.91 31.02 3.62
CA GLN A 473 -7.85 31.60 4.46
C GLN A 473 -7.48 30.64 5.58
N TYR A 474 -8.49 30.08 6.28
CA TYR A 474 -8.26 29.10 7.32
C TYR A 474 -7.47 27.89 6.80
N LEU A 475 -7.86 27.33 5.65
CA LEU A 475 -7.14 26.20 5.04
C LEU A 475 -5.69 26.53 4.64
N HIS A 476 -5.42 27.76 4.21
CA HIS A 476 -4.12 28.15 3.66
C HIS A 476 -3.13 28.66 4.72
N GLU A 477 -3.64 29.31 5.77
CA GLU A 477 -2.85 30.12 6.70
C GLU A 477 -3.09 29.74 8.17
N ASP A 478 -4.34 29.53 8.60
CA ASP A 478 -4.68 29.42 10.03
C ASP A 478 -4.79 27.98 10.55
N SER A 479 -4.87 26.97 9.67
CA SER A 479 -4.88 25.57 10.07
C SER A 479 -3.47 25.06 10.41
N GLN A 480 -3.40 24.02 11.25
CA GLN A 480 -2.13 23.38 11.64
C GLN A 480 -1.32 22.80 10.47
N LEU A 481 -1.95 22.61 9.31
CA LEU A 481 -1.30 22.20 8.07
C LEU A 481 -1.83 23.11 6.98
N ARG A 482 -0.97 23.50 6.03
CA ARG A 482 -1.41 24.24 4.85
C ARG A 482 -2.11 23.27 3.90
N ILE A 483 -3.36 23.53 3.57
CA ILE A 483 -4.23 22.63 2.80
C ILE A 483 -4.75 23.35 1.57
N VAL A 484 -4.50 22.80 0.39
CA VAL A 484 -5.09 23.30 -0.86
C VAL A 484 -6.26 22.40 -1.25
N HIS A 485 -7.46 22.97 -1.36
CA HIS A 485 -8.70 22.21 -1.64
C HIS A 485 -8.70 21.54 -3.02
N ARG A 486 -8.14 22.23 -4.03
CA ARG A 486 -8.03 21.82 -5.45
C ARG A 486 -9.33 21.63 -6.23
N ASP A 487 -10.46 21.40 -5.59
CA ASP A 487 -11.77 21.25 -6.25
C ASP A 487 -12.80 22.27 -5.75
N LEU A 488 -12.42 23.54 -5.65
CA LEU A 488 -13.34 24.58 -5.20
C LEU A 488 -14.23 25.05 -6.36
N LYS A 489 -15.52 24.78 -6.23
CA LYS A 489 -16.58 25.15 -7.19
C LYS A 489 -17.90 25.39 -6.46
N ALA A 490 -18.88 25.98 -7.14
CA ALA A 490 -20.19 26.26 -6.54
C ALA A 490 -20.91 24.99 -6.03
N SER A 491 -20.72 23.83 -6.65
CA SER A 491 -21.32 22.58 -6.17
C SER A 491 -20.67 22.05 -4.87
N ASN A 492 -19.46 22.52 -4.54
CA ASN A 492 -18.70 22.13 -3.35
C ASN A 492 -18.77 23.20 -2.24
N VAL A 493 -19.69 24.17 -2.38
CA VAL A 493 -20.04 25.13 -1.34
C VAL A 493 -21.47 24.83 -0.90
N LEU A 494 -21.64 24.25 0.28
CA LEU A 494 -22.96 23.93 0.85
C LEU A 494 -23.48 25.08 1.71
N LEU A 495 -24.79 25.19 1.81
CA LEU A 495 -25.48 26.24 2.56
C LEU A 495 -26.25 25.65 3.74
N ASP A 496 -26.00 26.20 4.94
CA ASP A 496 -26.79 25.85 6.12
C ASP A 496 -28.16 26.55 6.10
N SER A 497 -28.98 26.35 7.14
CA SER A 497 -30.31 26.94 7.26
C SER A 497 -30.32 28.47 7.13
N ASP A 498 -29.25 29.14 7.56
CA ASP A 498 -29.11 30.61 7.55
C ASP A 498 -28.36 31.14 6.31
N CYS A 499 -28.18 30.27 5.30
CA CYS A 499 -27.41 30.54 4.10
C CYS A 499 -25.94 30.94 4.40
N ASN A 500 -25.35 30.44 5.49
CA ASN A 500 -23.90 30.53 5.65
C ASN A 500 -23.22 29.48 4.75
N PRO A 501 -22.12 29.84 4.08
CA PRO A 501 -21.38 28.92 3.23
C PRO A 501 -20.48 28.01 4.06
N LYS A 502 -20.43 26.73 3.67
CA LYS A 502 -19.46 25.76 4.14
C LYS A 502 -18.83 25.02 2.97
N ILE A 503 -17.50 25.03 2.91
CA ILE A 503 -16.73 24.32 1.88
C ILE A 503 -16.76 22.82 2.19
N SER A 504 -17.03 22.00 1.18
CA SER A 504 -17.15 20.54 1.27
C SER A 504 -16.31 19.83 0.21
N ASP A 505 -16.22 18.51 0.32
CA ASP A 505 -15.63 17.61 -0.68
C ASP A 505 -14.11 17.77 -0.84
N PHE A 506 -13.40 17.32 0.19
CA PHE A 506 -11.94 17.39 0.28
C PHE A 506 -11.24 16.17 -0.34
N GLY A 507 -11.95 15.30 -1.07
CA GLY A 507 -11.37 14.10 -1.67
C GLY A 507 -10.16 14.35 -2.59
N LEU A 508 -10.03 15.57 -3.12
CA LEU A 508 -8.90 16.01 -3.95
C LEU A 508 -7.93 16.96 -3.23
N ALA A 509 -8.17 17.26 -1.95
CA ALA A 509 -7.37 18.19 -1.18
C ALA A 509 -5.94 17.68 -1.00
N LYS A 510 -4.99 18.60 -0.82
CA LYS A 510 -3.59 18.27 -0.64
C LYS A 510 -2.99 18.99 0.55
N LEU A 511 -2.30 18.25 1.41
CA LEU A 511 -1.61 18.76 2.57
C LEU A 511 -0.17 19.14 2.22
N PHE A 512 0.30 20.24 2.78
CA PHE A 512 1.64 20.80 2.60
C PHE A 512 2.30 20.93 3.96
N GLY A 513 3.60 20.62 4.02
CA GLY A 513 4.41 20.94 5.20
C GLY A 513 4.52 22.45 5.39
N TRP A 514 4.76 22.90 6.63
CA TRP A 514 4.81 24.33 7.00
C TRP A 514 5.79 25.15 6.13
N ASP A 515 6.87 24.52 5.71
CA ASP A 515 7.98 25.13 4.95
C ASP A 515 7.73 25.09 3.43
N GLN A 516 6.65 24.44 2.98
CA GLN A 516 6.37 24.19 1.58
C GLN A 516 5.37 25.24 1.03
N SER A 517 5.87 26.14 0.18
CA SER A 517 5.05 27.15 -0.50
C SER A 517 4.55 26.69 -1.87
N GLN A 518 5.12 25.61 -2.43
CA GLN A 518 4.80 25.09 -3.75
C GLN A 518 4.83 23.56 -3.76
N ALA A 519 3.87 22.94 -4.45
CA ALA A 519 3.89 21.52 -4.76
C ALA A 519 3.39 21.27 -6.17
N VAL A 520 4.13 20.45 -6.90
CA VAL A 520 3.74 20.00 -8.23
C VAL A 520 2.91 18.72 -8.07
N THR A 521 1.72 18.70 -8.65
CA THR A 521 0.84 17.53 -8.67
C THR A 521 0.99 16.80 -10.01
N SER A 522 1.17 15.48 -9.99
CA SER A 522 1.34 14.64 -11.20
C SER A 522 0.04 14.45 -12.01
N HIS A 523 -1.10 14.86 -11.46
CA HIS A 523 -2.42 14.75 -12.09
C HIS A 523 -3.17 16.07 -11.99
N ILE A 524 -3.77 16.50 -13.11
CA ILE A 524 -4.80 17.54 -13.12
C ILE A 524 -6.00 16.95 -12.38
N ALA A 525 -6.42 17.61 -11.31
CA ALA A 525 -7.59 17.25 -10.54
C ALA A 525 -8.21 18.52 -9.98
N GLY A 526 -9.53 18.53 -9.87
CA GLY A 526 -10.35 19.73 -9.71
C GLY A 526 -11.21 19.98 -10.95
N THR A 527 -12.16 20.89 -10.84
CA THR A 527 -13.04 21.35 -11.93
C THR A 527 -12.58 22.62 -12.61
#